data_AF-A0A1F5V5Q3-F1
#
_entry.id   AF-A0A1F5V5Q3-F1
#
_cell.length_a   1.000
_cell.length_b   1.000
_cell.length_c   1.000
_cell.angle_alpha   90.00
_cell.angle_beta   90.00
_cell.angle_gamma   90.00
#
_symmetry.space_group_name_H-M   'P 1'
#
loop_
_entity.id
_entity.type
_entity.pdbx_description
1 polymer ?
#
loop_
_entity_poly.entity_id
_entity_poly.type
_entity_poly.pdbx_seq_one_letter_code
_entity_poly.pdbx_strand_id
1 'polypeptide(L)'
;MTAPSANCSATHWDFDVTEQVAADDYGPVSFDYTYHVGESFNDVPASYMFYAYFETLLHSGVTAGCTASTYCPNNNVTRAQMVKFLANAWQFEL
;
A
#
# COMPACT_ATOMS: atom_id res chain seq x y z
N MET A 1 0.60 -10.68 -19.57
CA MET A 1 0.84 -9.24 -19.37
C MET A 1 2.16 -9.15 -18.62
N THR A 2 3.22 -8.72 -19.30
CA THR A 2 4.58 -8.65 -18.75
C THR A 2 4.91 -7.17 -18.64
N ALA A 3 5.15 -6.69 -17.44
CA ALA A 3 5.30 -5.25 -17.24
C ALA A 3 6.72 -4.76 -17.56
N PRO A 4 6.88 -3.45 -17.81
CA PRO A 4 8.13 -2.86 -18.25
C PRO A 4 9.14 -2.74 -17.10
N SER A 5 10.41 -3.00 -17.38
CA SER A 5 11.52 -3.09 -16.42
C SER A 5 12.02 -1.75 -15.86
N ALA A 6 11.24 -0.66 -15.95
CA ALA A 6 11.74 0.70 -15.78
C ALA A 6 11.45 1.37 -14.42
N ASN A 7 10.69 0.75 -13.51
CA ASN A 7 10.35 1.36 -12.22
C ASN A 7 10.68 0.47 -11.01
N CYS A 8 11.90 -0.07 -11.00
CA CYS A 8 12.40 -0.89 -9.89
C CYS A 8 12.86 -0.01 -8.71
N SER A 9 11.93 0.29 -7.80
CA SER A 9 12.22 0.59 -6.40
C SER A 9 12.18 -0.72 -5.62
N ALA A 10 13.28 -1.10 -4.98
CA ALA A 10 13.63 -2.48 -4.63
C ALA A 10 12.85 -3.14 -3.47
N THR A 11 11.64 -2.67 -3.11
CA THR A 11 10.90 -3.20 -1.95
C THR A 11 9.39 -3.40 -2.18
N HIS A 12 8.84 -2.90 -3.27
CA HIS A 12 7.47 -3.23 -3.70
C HIS A 12 7.27 -2.85 -5.17
N TRP A 13 6.25 -3.43 -5.80
CA TRP A 13 5.92 -3.12 -7.17
C TRP A 13 4.53 -2.53 -7.28
N ASP A 14 4.49 -1.21 -7.44
CA ASP A 14 3.26 -0.49 -7.73
C ASP A 14 3.17 -0.29 -9.24
N PHE A 15 2.03 -0.66 -9.82
CA PHE A 15 1.72 -0.31 -11.20
C PHE A 15 0.37 0.39 -11.27
N ASP A 16 0.37 1.51 -11.98
CA ASP A 16 -0.84 2.27 -12.26
C ASP A 16 -1.45 1.79 -13.58
N VAL A 17 -2.75 1.51 -13.54
CA VAL A 17 -3.58 1.17 -14.69
C VAL A 17 -4.60 2.27 -14.89
N THR A 18 -4.50 2.98 -16.00
CA THR A 18 -5.57 3.86 -16.46
C THR A 18 -6.50 3.06 -17.37
N GLU A 19 -7.71 2.80 -16.90
CA GLU A 19 -8.79 2.29 -17.75
C GLU A 19 -9.49 3.47 -18.41
N GLN A 20 -9.48 3.52 -19.75
CA GLN A 20 -10.24 4.51 -20.51
C GLN A 20 -11.43 3.85 -21.20
N VAL A 21 -12.63 4.26 -20.83
CA VAL A 21 -13.86 3.82 -21.49
C VAL A 21 -14.33 4.95 -22.40
N ALA A 22 -14.39 4.67 -23.70
CA ALA A 22 -14.92 5.57 -24.70
C ALA A 22 -16.21 4.96 -25.28
N ALA A 23 -17.30 5.71 -25.18
CA ALA A 23 -18.56 5.43 -25.86
C ALA A 23 -18.81 6.50 -26.92
N ASP A 24 -19.60 6.18 -27.93
CA ASP A 24 -19.94 6.99 -29.08
C ASP A 24 -20.64 8.33 -28.73
N ASP A 25 -21.41 8.36 -27.63
CA ASP A 25 -22.18 9.55 -27.18
C ASP A 25 -21.65 10.22 -25.89
N TYR A 26 -20.64 9.65 -25.23
CA TYR A 26 -20.07 10.21 -24.01
C TYR A 26 -18.56 10.44 -24.17
N GLY A 27 -18.08 11.60 -23.71
CA GLY A 27 -16.65 11.87 -23.67
C GLY A 27 -15.89 10.77 -22.91
N PRO A 28 -14.60 10.53 -23.23
CA PRO A 28 -13.84 9.46 -22.61
C PRO A 28 -13.76 9.67 -21.10
N VAL A 29 -14.12 8.63 -20.35
CA VAL A 29 -13.96 8.57 -18.90
C VAL A 29 -12.73 7.73 -18.58
N SER A 30 -11.87 8.27 -17.72
CA SER A 30 -10.66 7.62 -17.23
C SER A 30 -10.85 7.23 -15.77
N PHE A 31 -10.46 5.99 -15.44
CA PHE A 31 -10.36 5.51 -14.07
C PHE A 31 -8.92 5.07 -13.82
N ASP A 32 -8.29 5.66 -12.79
CA ASP A 32 -6.93 5.32 -12.42
C ASP A 32 -6.96 4.32 -11.25
N TYR A 33 -6.30 3.17 -11.46
CA TYR A 33 -6.17 2.10 -10.47
C TYR A 33 -4.70 1.86 -10.16
N THR A 34 -4.31 2.02 -8.91
CA THR A 34 -2.97 1.62 -8.44
C THR A 34 -3.04 0.22 -7.86
N TYR A 35 -2.29 -0.72 -8.44
CA TYR A 35 -2.17 -2.08 -7.96
C TYR A 35 -0.80 -2.30 -7.34
N HIS A 36 -0.81 -2.83 -6.13
CA HIS A 36 0.41 -3.13 -5.39
C HIS A 36 0.69 -4.64 -5.40
N VAL A 37 1.94 -4.99 -5.70
CA VAL A 37 2.49 -6.34 -5.53
C VAL A 37 3.53 -6.26 -4.43
N GLY A 38 3.23 -6.91 -3.29
CA GLY A 38 3.91 -6.66 -2.02
C GLY A 38 5.25 -7.33 -1.84
N GLU A 39 5.54 -7.75 -0.58
CA GLU A 39 6.89 -7.99 -0.02
C GLU A 39 7.52 -6.72 0.58
N SER A 40 6.69 -5.77 1.02
CA SER A 40 7.18 -4.52 1.62
C SER A 40 7.89 -4.73 2.96
N PHE A 41 7.61 -5.83 3.65
CA PHE A 41 8.21 -6.19 4.92
C PHE A 41 8.86 -7.57 4.87
N ASN A 42 10.16 -7.63 5.19
CA ASN A 42 10.95 -8.87 5.18
C ASN A 42 10.48 -9.90 6.23
N ASP A 43 9.83 -9.45 7.29
CA ASP A 43 9.36 -10.26 8.41
C ASP A 43 7.88 -10.64 8.32
N VAL A 44 7.21 -10.29 7.20
CA VAL A 44 5.82 -10.68 6.93
C VAL A 44 5.75 -11.38 5.57
N PRO A 45 5.82 -12.72 5.54
CA PRO A 45 5.66 -13.46 4.29
C PRO A 45 4.21 -13.33 3.77
N ALA A 46 4.01 -13.43 2.45
CA ALA A 46 2.69 -13.37 1.82
C ALA A 46 1.69 -14.43 2.32
N SER A 47 2.19 -15.55 2.88
CA SER A 47 1.37 -16.59 3.51
C SER A 47 0.85 -16.22 4.90
N TYR A 48 1.31 -15.10 5.47
CA TYR A 48 0.87 -14.65 6.78
C TYR A 48 -0.58 -14.18 6.72
N MET A 49 -1.42 -14.65 7.65
CA MET A 49 -2.87 -14.41 7.57
C MET A 49 -3.27 -12.93 7.58
N PHE A 50 -2.42 -12.06 8.12
CA PHE A 50 -2.65 -10.62 8.19
C PHE A 50 -1.86 -9.80 7.16
N TYR A 51 -1.14 -10.47 6.25
CA TYR A 51 -0.27 -9.83 5.26
C TYR A 51 -0.97 -8.70 4.49
N ALA A 52 -2.15 -8.98 3.94
CA ALA A 52 -2.91 -8.00 3.15
C ALA A 52 -3.24 -6.72 3.95
N TYR A 53 -3.49 -6.84 5.25
CA TYR A 53 -3.79 -5.68 6.10
C TYR A 53 -2.54 -4.84 6.36
N PHE A 54 -1.38 -5.46 6.56
CA PHE A 54 -0.14 -4.72 6.78
C PHE A 54 0.27 -3.93 5.53
N GLU A 55 0.17 -4.55 4.36
CA GLU A 55 0.43 -3.85 3.08
C GLU A 55 -0.56 -2.70 2.87
N THR A 56 -1.85 -2.92 3.17
CA THR A 56 -2.87 -1.84 3.09
C THR A 56 -2.55 -0.68 4.03
N LEU A 57 -2.13 -0.96 5.27
CA LEU A 57 -1.77 0.07 6.24
C LEU A 57 -0.51 0.85 5.83
N LEU A 58 0.46 0.19 5.20
CA LEU A 58 1.64 0.85 4.66
C LEU A 58 1.27 1.79 3.51
N HIS A 59 0.45 1.31 2.58
CA HIS A 59 0.06 2.04 1.37
C HIS A 59 -0.86 3.21 1.64
N SER A 60 -1.70 3.10 2.67
CA SER A 60 -2.50 4.23 3.17
C SER A 60 -1.68 5.24 4.00
N GLY A 61 -0.37 5.03 4.16
CA GLY A 61 0.50 5.89 4.97
C GLY A 61 0.21 5.81 6.47
N VAL A 62 -0.55 4.81 6.92
CA VAL A 62 -0.93 4.65 8.33
C VAL A 62 0.25 4.21 9.16
N THR A 63 1.10 3.32 8.62
CA THR A 63 2.30 2.79 9.29
C THR A 63 3.48 2.74 8.34
N ALA A 64 4.70 2.87 8.89
CA ALA A 64 5.95 2.64 8.16
C ALA A 64 6.67 1.37 8.65
N GLY A 65 6.03 0.59 9.53
CA GLY A 65 6.68 -0.52 10.24
C GLY A 65 7.51 -0.07 11.45
N CYS A 66 8.18 -1.02 12.09
CA CYS A 66 9.10 -0.78 13.20
C CYS A 66 10.49 -0.34 12.73
N THR A 67 10.88 -0.75 11.51
CA THR A 67 12.08 -0.28 10.80
C THR A 67 11.72 -0.04 9.33
N ALA A 68 12.67 0.45 8.53
CA ALA A 68 12.45 0.71 7.10
C ALA A 68 12.07 -0.54 6.27
N SER A 69 12.30 -1.76 6.78
CA SER A 69 12.04 -3.00 6.04
C SER A 69 11.34 -4.08 6.87
N THR A 70 10.89 -3.76 8.08
CA THR A 70 10.23 -4.74 8.97
C THR A 70 9.00 -4.15 9.65
N TYR A 71 7.96 -4.95 9.78
CA TYR A 71 6.71 -4.58 10.44
C TYR A 71 6.73 -4.85 11.95
N CYS A 72 7.44 -5.89 12.41
CA CYS A 72 7.45 -6.43 13.76
C CYS A 72 6.05 -6.88 14.26
N PRO A 73 5.40 -7.88 13.64
CA PRO A 73 4.01 -8.25 13.93
C PRO A 73 3.77 -8.76 15.36
N ASN A 74 4.82 -9.27 16.02
CA ASN A 74 4.73 -9.81 17.38
C ASN A 74 5.00 -8.76 18.48
N ASN A 75 5.37 -7.54 18.11
CA ASN A 75 5.64 -6.49 19.09
C ASN A 75 4.33 -5.85 19.56
N ASN A 76 4.27 -5.53 20.85
CA ASN A 76 3.13 -4.83 21.41
C ASN A 76 3.10 -3.37 20.91
N VAL A 77 1.92 -2.94 20.46
CA VAL A 77 1.65 -1.54 20.09
C VAL A 77 1.40 -0.73 21.36
N THR A 78 2.17 0.33 21.56
CA THR A 78 1.96 1.27 22.67
C THR A 78 0.74 2.16 22.41
N ARG A 79 0.15 2.74 23.46
CA ARG A 79 -0.98 3.68 23.31
C ARG A 79 -0.66 4.86 22.40
N ALA A 80 0.57 5.37 22.46
CA ALA A 80 1.02 6.47 21.59
C ALA A 80 1.08 6.07 20.11
N GLN A 81 1.56 4.85 19.81
CA GLN A 81 1.58 4.33 18.45
C GLN A 81 0.16 4.10 17.91
N MET A 82 -0.77 3.61 18.75
CA MET A 82 -2.17 3.47 18.36
C MET A 82 -2.80 4.82 17.98
N VAL A 83 -2.52 5.88 18.74
CA VAL A 83 -2.99 7.24 18.40
C VAL A 83 -2.44 7.68 17.04
N LYS A 84 -1.17 7.39 16.74
CA LYS A 84 -0.57 7.72 15.44
C LYS A 84 -1.25 6.97 14.28
N PHE A 85 -1.58 5.69 14.45
CA PHE A 85 -2.33 4.95 13.44
C PHE A 85 -3.70 5.57 13.18
N LEU A 86 -4.43 5.94 14.23
CA LEU A 86 -5.75 6.58 14.08
C LEU A 86 -5.64 7.95 13.42
N ALA A 87 -4.66 8.77 13.81
CA ALA A 87 -4.45 10.09 13.24
C ALA A 87 -4.14 10.01 11.73
N ASN A 88 -3.25 9.09 11.34
CA ASN A 88 -2.89 8.90 9.93
C ASN A 88 -4.07 8.30 9.13
N ALA A 89 -4.78 7.32 9.68
CA ALA A 89 -5.90 6.67 9.00
C ALA A 89 -7.07 7.63 8.72
N TRP A 90 -7.27 8.62 9.58
CA TRP A 90 -8.30 9.63 9.42
C TRP A 90 -7.81 10.90 8.72
N GLN A 91 -6.57 10.93 8.21
CA GLN A 91 -5.94 12.12 7.63
C GLN A 91 -6.14 13.37 8.51
N PHE A 92 -6.03 13.22 9.83
CA PHE A 92 -6.04 14.37 10.72
C PHE A 92 -4.72 15.13 10.54
N GLU A 93 -4.76 16.19 9.75
CA GLU A 93 -3.68 17.17 9.64
C GLU A 93 -3.64 17.97 10.96
N LEU A 94 -2.47 17.97 11.62
CA LEU A 94 -2.14 18.84 12.76
C LEU A 94 -1.22 19.97 12.31
#